data_AF-A0A4Y2R499-F1
#
_entry.id   AF-A0A4Y2R499-F1
#
_cell.length_a   1.000
_cell.length_b   1.000
_cell.length_c   1.000
_cell.angle_alpha   90.00
_cell.angle_beta   90.00
_cell.angle_gamma   90.00
#
_symmetry.space_group_name_H-M   'P 1'
#
loop_
_entity.id
_entity.type
_entity.pdbx_description
1 polymer ?
#
loop_
_entity_poly.entity_id
_entity_poly.type
_entity_poly.pdbx_seq_one_letter_code
_entity_poly.pdbx_strand_id
1 'polypeptide(L)'
;MGAQIVPSTKRGAYCFRIHGQIYHRTSHPHPAEAGEKEELQGKLPVDGRQLENVKGEWLKLKKKEAADCQLWHNVARTEERKKQKNKEIADCQRWHNVGRREEPRKQKNIEIDDWQ
;
A
#
# COMPACT_ATOMS: atom_id res chain seq x y z
N MET A 1 18.32 19.28 6.64
CA MET A 1 17.54 19.44 7.88
C MET A 1 17.85 18.24 8.76
N GLY A 2 18.69 18.43 9.77
CA GLY A 2 19.26 17.34 10.58
C GLY A 2 18.34 16.94 11.75
N ALA A 3 18.24 15.64 12.00
CA ALA A 3 17.55 15.11 13.17
C ALA A 3 18.46 15.24 14.41
N GLN A 4 17.94 15.87 15.47
CA GLN A 4 18.68 16.05 16.72
C GLN A 4 18.21 14.98 17.72
N ILE A 5 19.13 14.10 18.13
CA ILE A 5 18.86 13.06 19.13
C ILE A 5 19.12 13.70 20.50
N VAL A 6 18.09 13.79 21.34
CA VAL A 6 18.23 14.24 22.73
C VAL A 6 18.32 12.98 23.61
N PRO A 7 19.48 12.66 24.19
CA PRO A 7 19.60 11.52 25.09
C PRO A 7 18.85 11.81 26.39
N SER A 8 17.86 10.97 26.73
CA SER A 8 17.18 11.03 28.02
C SER A 8 17.96 10.21 29.05
N THR A 9 18.13 10.76 30.25
CA THR A 9 18.94 10.21 31.35
C THR A 9 18.42 8.91 31.96
N LYS A 10 17.33 8.35 31.42
CA LYS A 10 16.83 7.02 31.79
C LYS A 10 17.19 6.02 30.70
N ARG A 11 18.04 5.05 31.06
CA ARG A 11 18.49 3.93 30.21
C ARG A 11 17.35 3.39 29.35
N GLY A 12 17.51 3.45 28.03
CA GLY A 12 16.70 2.69 27.05
C GLY A 12 15.56 3.43 26.35
N ALA A 13 15.21 4.67 26.71
CA ALA A 13 14.17 5.43 26.02
C ALA A 13 14.77 6.61 25.24
N TYR A 14 14.90 6.46 23.92
CA TYR A 14 15.19 7.59 23.04
C TYR A 14 13.90 8.08 22.39
N CYS A 15 13.74 9.40 22.39
CA CYS A 15 12.61 10.09 21.79
C CYS A 15 13.12 10.77 20.52
N PHE A 16 12.58 10.45 19.36
CA PHE A 16 12.89 11.15 18.11
C PHE A 16 11.71 11.98 17.66
N ARG A 17 12.00 13.18 17.16
CA ARG A 17 11.00 14.18 16.78
C ARG A 17 11.02 14.34 15.26
N ILE A 18 9.96 13.89 14.60
CA ILE A 18 9.83 13.96 13.14
C ILE A 18 8.54 14.71 12.82
N HIS A 19 8.63 15.75 11.99
CA HIS A 19 7.51 16.63 11.63
C HIS A 19 6.71 17.19 12.83
N GLY A 20 7.40 17.54 13.91
CA GLY A 20 6.78 18.08 15.13
C GLY A 20 6.12 17.06 16.05
N GLN A 21 5.97 15.79 15.61
CA GLN A 21 5.47 14.70 16.44
C GLN A 21 6.63 14.00 17.17
N ILE A 22 6.41 13.71 18.46
CA ILE A 22 7.37 13.02 19.32
C ILE A 22 7.05 11.53 19.31
N TYR A 23 8.00 10.74 18.80
CA TYR A 23 7.90 9.29 18.80
C TYR A 23 8.83 8.76 19.90
N HIS A 24 8.24 7.99 20.82
CA HIS A 24 8.98 7.22 21.80
C HIS A 24 9.28 5.85 21.20
N ARG A 25 10.57 5.50 21.03
CA ARG A 25 10.94 4.12 20.74
C ARG A 25 11.55 3.53 22.00
N THR A 26 10.74 2.70 22.65
CA THR A 26 11.21 1.78 23.69
C THR A 26 12.06 0.74 22.98
N SER A 27 13.37 0.95 22.92
CA SER A 27 14.24 -0.17 22.59
C SER A 27 14.07 -1.21 23.68
N HIS A 28 13.84 -2.47 23.29
CA HIS A 28 13.92 -3.58 24.22
C HIS A 28 15.23 -3.43 25.01
N PRO A 29 15.19 -3.52 26.35
CA PRO A 29 16.36 -3.28 27.17
C PRO A 29 17.49 -4.18 26.66
N HIS A 30 18.57 -3.55 26.21
CA HIS A 30 19.82 -4.25 26.04
C HIS A 30 20.15 -4.83 27.42
N PRO A 31 20.35 -6.14 27.59
CA PRO A 31 20.77 -6.66 28.87
C PRO A 31 22.03 -5.90 29.28
N ALA A 32 21.99 -5.39 30.50
CA ALA A 32 23.02 -4.53 31.03
C ALA A 32 24.35 -5.28 31.00
N GLU A 33 25.34 -4.73 30.32
CA GLU A 33 26.72 -5.15 30.51
C GLU A 33 27.18 -4.66 31.88
N ALA A 34 27.05 -5.52 32.88
CA ALA A 34 27.75 -5.48 34.14
C ALA A 34 28.14 -6.93 34.45
N GLY A 35 29.45 -7.19 34.49
CA GLY A 35 30.01 -8.47 34.14
C GLY A 35 29.75 -9.61 35.11
N GLU A 36 29.55 -10.79 34.52
CA GLU A 36 29.92 -12.06 35.11
C GLU A 36 30.74 -12.82 34.05
N LYS A 37 31.97 -13.16 34.43
CA LYS A 37 32.84 -14.07 33.67
C LYS A 37 32.35 -15.50 33.96
N GLU A 38 32.55 -16.40 33.00
CA GLU A 38 31.95 -17.75 32.90
C GLU A 38 30.51 -17.67 32.35
N GLU A 39 30.27 -17.95 31.08
CA GLU A 39 30.27 -19.32 30.57
C GLU A 39 30.36 -19.29 29.03
N LEU A 40 31.52 -19.62 28.48
CA LEU A 40 31.71 -19.98 27.07
C LEU A 40 31.21 -21.42 26.80
N GLN A 41 30.07 -21.82 27.37
CA GLN A 41 29.47 -23.14 27.18
C GLN A 41 27.97 -22.98 26.96
N GLY A 42 27.51 -22.71 25.73
CA GLY A 42 26.07 -22.73 25.50
C GLY A 42 25.52 -22.24 24.17
N LYS A 43 26.32 -21.59 23.30
CA LYS A 43 25.91 -21.46 21.90
C LYS A 43 26.17 -22.78 21.20
N LEU A 44 25.22 -23.71 21.33
CA LEU A 44 25.09 -24.84 20.41
C LEU A 44 25.31 -24.33 18.99
N PRO A 45 26.15 -24.98 18.17
CA PRO A 45 26.26 -24.60 16.77
C PRO A 45 24.87 -24.71 16.17
N VAL A 46 24.32 -23.59 15.66
CA VAL A 46 23.18 -23.65 14.75
C VAL A 46 23.63 -24.55 13.60
N ASP A 47 23.04 -25.74 13.55
CA ASP A 47 23.32 -26.74 12.51
C ASP A 47 23.13 -26.04 11.15
N GLY A 48 24.15 -26.04 10.28
CA GLY A 48 24.11 -25.29 9.01
C GLY A 48 22.86 -25.59 8.17
N ARG A 49 22.30 -26.80 8.34
CA ARG A 49 21.04 -27.24 7.76
C ARG A 49 19.82 -26.42 8.19
N GLN A 50 19.76 -25.92 9.42
CA GLN A 50 18.69 -25.02 9.86
C GLN A 50 18.73 -23.69 9.11
N LEU A 51 19.92 -23.12 8.92
CA LEU A 51 20.07 -21.85 8.22
C LEU A 51 19.73 -21.98 6.73
N GLU A 52 20.12 -23.09 6.10
CA GLU A 52 19.74 -23.40 4.72
C GLU A 52 18.24 -23.58 4.55
N ASN A 53 17.55 -24.21 5.51
CA ASN A 53 16.10 -24.36 5.49
C ASN A 53 15.37 -23.02 5.60
N VAL A 54 15.80 -22.14 6.53
CA VAL A 54 15.23 -20.79 6.67
C VAL A 54 15.46 -19.96 5.39
N LYS A 55 16.64 -20.08 4.78
CA LYS A 55 16.97 -19.43 3.50
C LYS A 55 16.11 -19.97 2.35
N GLY A 56 15.85 -21.27 2.32
CA GLY A 56 14.97 -21.91 1.33
C GLY A 56 13.52 -21.44 1.45
N GLU A 57 12.98 -21.41 2.67
CA GLU A 57 11.64 -20.90 2.95
C GLU A 57 11.52 -19.40 2.62
N TRP A 58 12.54 -18.60 2.96
CA TRP A 58 12.58 -17.18 2.61
C TRP A 58 12.60 -16.95 1.09
N LEU A 59 13.39 -17.73 0.35
CA LEU A 59 13.43 -17.65 -1.11
C LEU A 59 12.07 -18.03 -1.74
N LYS A 60 11.39 -19.03 -1.18
CA LYS A 60 10.06 -19.47 -1.62
C LYS A 60 9.00 -18.41 -1.36
N LEU A 61 9.05 -17.76 -0.19
CA LEU A 61 8.17 -16.62 0.14
C LEU A 61 8.43 -15.44 -0.80
N LYS A 62 9.68 -15.10 -1.08
CA LYS A 62 10.01 -13.99 -1.99
C LYS A 62 9.52 -14.22 -3.42
N LYS A 63 9.57 -15.47 -3.92
CA LYS A 63 9.01 -15.82 -5.22
C LYS A 63 7.48 -15.69 -5.26
N LYS A 64 6.79 -16.07 -4.18
CA LYS A 64 5.33 -15.88 -4.05
C LYS A 64 4.98 -14.39 -4.00
N GLU A 65 5.69 -13.62 -3.19
CA GLU A 65 5.50 -12.16 -3.07
C GLU A 65 5.69 -11.46 -4.43
N ALA A 66 6.69 -11.86 -5.21
CA ALA A 66 6.90 -11.34 -6.57
C ALA A 66 5.75 -11.69 -7.52
N ALA A 67 5.25 -12.93 -7.48
CA ALA A 67 4.11 -13.36 -8.28
C ALA A 67 2.82 -12.64 -7.90
N ASP A 68 2.57 -12.46 -6.60
CA ASP A 68 1.42 -11.71 -6.09
C ASP A 68 1.48 -10.24 -6.52
N CYS A 69 2.64 -9.58 -6.44
CA CYS A 69 2.82 -8.21 -6.92
C CYS A 69 2.51 -8.08 -8.43
N GLN A 70 2.95 -9.02 -9.26
CA GLN A 70 2.63 -9.04 -10.69
C GLN A 70 1.14 -9.26 -10.95
N LEU A 71 0.50 -10.15 -10.19
CA LEU A 71 -0.93 -10.40 -10.27
C LEU A 71 -1.72 -9.14 -9.92
N TRP A 72 -1.38 -8.47 -8.82
CA TRP A 72 -2.02 -7.22 -8.40
C TRP A 72 -1.94 -6.14 -9.46
N HIS A 73 -0.78 -5.98 -10.11
CA HIS A 73 -0.62 -5.04 -11.21
C HIS A 73 -1.55 -5.34 -12.39
N ASN A 74 -1.68 -6.61 -12.77
CA ASN A 74 -2.56 -7.03 -13.86
C ASN A 74 -4.04 -6.86 -13.51
N VAL A 75 -4.43 -7.17 -12.27
CA VAL A 75 -5.79 -6.96 -11.76
C VAL A 75 -6.13 -5.46 -11.78
N ALA A 76 -5.26 -4.61 -11.22
CA ALA A 76 -5.46 -3.17 -11.21
C ALA A 76 -5.66 -2.60 -12.64
N ARG A 77 -4.77 -2.97 -13.57
CA ARG A 77 -4.88 -2.58 -14.99
C ARG A 77 -6.20 -3.03 -15.63
N THR A 78 -6.69 -4.21 -15.27
CA THR A 78 -7.93 -4.76 -15.84
C THR A 78 -9.16 -4.05 -15.28
N GLU A 79 -9.18 -3.77 -13.98
CA GLU A 79 -10.25 -3.04 -13.32
C GLU A 79 -10.35 -1.58 -13.84
N GLU A 80 -9.21 -0.91 -14.05
CA GLU A 80 -9.19 0.41 -14.67
C GLU A 80 -9.78 0.40 -16.09
N ARG A 81 -9.41 -0.59 -16.91
CA ARG A 81 -9.97 -0.76 -18.26
C ARG A 81 -11.48 -1.01 -18.23
N LYS A 82 -11.97 -1.85 -17.30
CA LYS A 82 -13.41 -2.09 -17.12
C LYS A 82 -14.14 -0.81 -16.74
N LYS A 83 -13.59 -0.02 -15.83
CA LYS A 83 -14.16 1.26 -15.40
C LYS A 83 -14.27 2.25 -16.56
N GLN A 84 -13.23 2.34 -17.39
CA GLN A 84 -13.24 3.15 -18.61
C GLN A 84 -14.32 2.69 -19.59
N LYS A 85 -14.39 1.38 -19.88
CA LYS A 85 -15.39 0.82 -20.80
C LYS A 85 -16.82 1.03 -20.30
N ASN A 86 -17.07 0.84 -19.01
CA ASN A 86 -18.38 1.08 -18.42
C ASN A 86 -18.78 2.56 -18.50
N LYS A 87 -17.82 3.47 -18.34
CA LYS A 87 -18.04 4.90 -18.54
C LYS A 87 -18.42 5.21 -19.99
N GLU A 88 -17.69 4.68 -20.96
CA GLU A 88 -17.99 4.85 -22.39
C GLU A 88 -19.40 4.34 -22.75
N ILE A 89 -19.80 3.19 -22.22
CA ILE A 89 -21.15 2.65 -22.40
C ILE A 89 -22.21 3.59 -21.81
N ALA A 90 -21.99 4.08 -20.59
CA ALA A 90 -22.90 5.01 -19.92
C ALA A 90 -23.02 6.33 -20.68
N ASP A 91 -21.91 6.86 -21.20
CA ASP A 91 -21.87 8.07 -22.02
C ASP A 91 -22.63 7.84 -23.33
N CYS A 92 -22.42 6.73 -24.04
CA CYS A 92 -23.17 6.39 -25.26
C CYS A 92 -24.68 6.26 -25.00
N GLN A 93 -25.09 5.61 -23.91
CA GLN A 93 -26.50 5.54 -23.53
C GLN A 93 -27.09 6.92 -23.21
N ARG A 94 -26.33 7.78 -22.54
CA ARG A 94 -26.72 9.16 -22.26
C ARG A 94 -26.97 9.93 -23.55
N TRP A 95 -26.05 9.85 -24.51
CA TRP A 95 -26.18 10.51 -25.82
C TRP A 95 -27.39 10.01 -26.61
N HIS A 96 -27.60 8.69 -26.67
CA HIS A 96 -28.76 8.10 -27.34
C HIS A 96 -30.08 8.59 -26.71
N ASN A 97 -30.16 8.67 -25.39
CA ASN A 97 -31.36 9.15 -24.69
C ASN A 97 -31.60 10.65 -24.88
N VAL A 98 -30.55 11.47 -24.95
CA VAL A 98 -30.66 12.91 -25.28
C VAL A 98 -31.16 13.09 -26.70
N GLY A 99 -30.57 12.40 -27.68
CA GLY A 99 -31.00 12.46 -29.08
C GLY A 99 -32.47 12.09 -29.27
N ARG A 100 -32.90 10.97 -28.67
CA ARG A 100 -34.32 10.53 -28.70
C ARG A 100 -35.28 11.55 -28.06
N ARG A 101 -34.83 12.33 -27.08
CA ARG A 101 -35.66 13.33 -26.40
C ARG A 101 -35.69 14.67 -27.15
N GLU A 102 -34.61 15.03 -27.82
CA GLU A 102 -34.48 16.28 -28.54
C GLU A 102 -35.19 16.28 -29.89
N GLU A 103 -35.20 15.16 -30.62
CA GLU A 103 -35.91 15.06 -31.90
C GLU A 103 -37.41 15.44 -31.80
N PRO A 104 -38.20 14.86 -30.89
CA PRO A 104 -39.60 15.23 -30.72
C PRO A 104 -39.81 16.66 -30.22
N ARG A 105 -38.82 17.20 -29.49
CA ARG A 105 -38.87 18.59 -28.97
C ARG A 105 -38.60 19.61 -30.07
N LYS A 106 -37.66 19.32 -30.98
CA LYS A 106 -37.39 20.15 -32.15
C LYS A 106 -38.60 20.18 -33.09
N GLN A 107 -39.22 19.03 -33.33
CA GLN A 107 -40.47 18.97 -34.12
C GLN A 107 -41.61 19.78 -33.49
N LYS A 108 -41.87 19.63 -32.18
CA LYS A 108 -42.89 20.44 -31.50
C LYS A 108 -42.63 21.94 -31.55
N ASN A 109 -41.37 22.36 -31.45
CA ASN A 109 -41.03 23.78 -31.51
C ASN A 109 -41.23 24.38 -32.91
N ILE A 110 -40.96 23.61 -33.97
CA ILE A 110 -41.24 24.03 -35.35
C ILE A 110 -42.75 24.10 -35.61
N GLU A 111 -43.50 23.12 -35.13
CA GLU A 111 -44.97 23.11 -35.24
C GLU A 111 -45.60 24.30 -34.49
N ILE A 112 -45.03 24.73 -33.36
CA ILE A 112 -45.52 25.93 -32.65
C ILE A 112 -45.20 27.22 -33.42
N ASP A 113 -44.03 27.30 -34.07
CA ASP A 113 -43.58 28.48 -34.84
C ASP A 113 -44.45 28.70 -36.10
N ASP A 114 -44.86 27.61 -36.77
CA ASP A 114 -45.75 27.64 -37.94
C ASP A 114 -47.18 28.13 -37.63
N TRP A 115 -47.57 28.14 -36.34
CA TRP A 115 -48.89 28.56 -35.87
C TRP A 115 -48.92 29.99 -35.27
N GLN A 116 -47.81 30.75 -35.28
CA GLN A 116 -47.74 32.15 -34.83
C GLN A 116 -47.82 33.15 -35.99
#